data_AF-A0A3L7P6F1-F1
#
_entry.id   AF-A0A3L7P6F1-F1
#
_cell.length_a   1.000
_cell.length_b   1.000
_cell.length_c   1.000
_cell.angle_alpha   90.00
_cell.angle_beta   90.00
_cell.angle_gamma   90.00
#
_symmetry.space_group_name_H-M   'P 1'
#
loop_
_entity.id
_entity.type
_entity.pdbx_description
1 polymer ?
#
loop_
_entity_poly.entity_id
_entity_poly.type
_entity_poly.pdbx_seq_one_letter_code
_entity_poly.pdbx_strand_id
1 'polypeptide(L)'
;MVKMFAETTNQPGQISFHVGRTPVIVQPFFWLITLLLASSYFQEKPQPWPIVTWVLACFGSILLHELGHVWMGSFFGAAGCRILLSGMGGLAVGATRCQFMWQRVLVYLAGPCIQLLLACILFFLFPEEGTGWIISDIFIRQMMLINIVWPVFNLLPIFPLDGGQITREILHGYLPRLGEVISAWSSLIIAVGVGILVFQATKSIYNALLFGIFAVTNLQRIQNTSHEKGYGDSSWRH
;
A
#
# COMPACT_ATOMS: atom_id res chain seq x y z
N MET A 1 3.85 13.25 -10.91
CA MET A 1 4.60 12.59 -9.82
C MET A 1 4.68 11.06 -9.98
N VAL A 2 3.61 10.37 -10.40
CA VAL A 2 3.61 8.90 -10.65
C VAL A 2 4.52 8.45 -11.81
N LYS A 3 4.72 9.29 -12.85
CA LYS A 3 5.67 8.98 -13.93
C LYS A 3 7.14 8.95 -13.52
N MET A 4 7.52 9.60 -12.41
CA MET A 4 8.93 9.70 -11.99
C MET A 4 9.46 8.43 -11.31
N PHE A 5 8.57 7.58 -10.79
CA PHE A 5 8.95 6.33 -10.13
C PHE A 5 9.01 5.11 -11.07
N ALA A 6 8.54 5.25 -12.32
CA ALA A 6 8.42 4.13 -13.25
C ALA A 6 9.70 3.83 -14.06
N GLU A 7 10.67 4.75 -14.09
CA GLU A 7 11.80 4.74 -15.04
C GLU A 7 13.20 4.46 -14.45
N THR A 8 13.35 4.28 -13.13
CA THR A 8 14.70 4.17 -12.54
C THR A 8 15.09 2.73 -12.20
N THR A 9 15.53 1.96 -13.19
CA THR A 9 16.14 0.63 -13.01
C THR A 9 17.58 0.65 -12.49
N ASN A 10 18.13 1.80 -12.07
CA ASN A 10 19.49 1.90 -11.52
C ASN A 10 19.63 3.12 -10.59
N GLN A 11 18.98 3.11 -9.42
CA GLN A 11 19.37 4.03 -8.34
C GLN A 11 20.45 3.36 -7.47
N PRO A 12 21.50 4.08 -7.04
CA PRO A 12 22.52 3.51 -6.18
C PRO A 12 21.92 2.93 -4.90
N GLY A 13 22.30 1.69 -4.55
CA GLY A 13 21.85 1.00 -3.35
C GLY A 13 20.55 0.18 -3.49
N GLN A 14 19.97 0.06 -4.69
CA GLN A 14 18.83 -0.84 -4.91
C GLN A 14 19.24 -2.31 -4.78
N ILE A 15 18.40 -3.11 -4.14
CA ILE A 15 18.53 -4.57 -4.08
C ILE A 15 17.51 -5.16 -5.05
N SER A 16 17.94 -6.00 -5.98
CA SER A 16 17.05 -6.71 -6.90
C SER A 16 17.20 -8.22 -6.77
N PHE A 17 16.07 -8.91 -6.76
CA PHE A 17 16.00 -10.37 -6.73
C PHE A 17 14.71 -10.85 -7.38
N HIS A 18 14.52 -12.17 -7.49
CA HIS A 18 13.30 -12.76 -8.05
C HIS A 18 12.58 -13.58 -6.99
N VAL A 19 11.25 -13.47 -6.95
CA VAL A 19 10.37 -14.40 -6.24
C VAL A 19 9.62 -15.20 -7.28
N GLY A 20 10.07 -16.44 -7.52
CA GLY A 20 9.59 -17.24 -8.64
C GLY A 20 9.86 -16.54 -9.97
N ARG A 21 8.80 -16.13 -10.67
CA ARG A 21 8.88 -15.41 -11.95
C ARG A 21 8.78 -13.88 -11.80
N THR A 22 8.57 -13.38 -10.58
CA THR A 22 8.32 -11.96 -10.33
C THR A 22 9.60 -11.26 -9.91
N PRO A 23 10.13 -10.30 -10.69
CA PRO A 23 11.24 -9.47 -10.25
C PRO A 23 10.79 -8.53 -9.13
N VAL A 24 11.61 -8.44 -8.09
CA VAL A 24 11.42 -7.61 -6.89
C VAL A 24 12.59 -6.64 -6.79
N ILE A 25 12.28 -5.35 -6.64
CA ILE A 25 13.27 -4.28 -6.46
C ILE A 25 12.97 -3.60 -5.14
N VAL A 26 13.97 -3.50 -4.27
CA VAL A 26 13.88 -2.84 -2.96
C VAL A 26 14.73 -1.59 -2.99
N GLN A 27 14.11 -0.44 -2.77
CA GLN A 27 14.80 0.84 -2.70
C GLN A 27 15.39 1.06 -1.29
N PRO A 28 16.55 1.74 -1.16
CA PRO A 28 17.15 2.05 0.14
C PRO A 28 16.18 2.71 1.12
N PHE A 29 15.31 3.57 0.60
CA PHE A 29 14.36 4.34 1.41
C PHE A 29 13.31 3.44 2.11
N PHE A 30 13.05 2.24 1.60
CA PHE A 30 12.21 1.24 2.27
C PHE A 30 12.78 0.88 3.65
N TRP A 31 14.08 0.60 3.72
CA TRP A 31 14.76 0.24 4.96
C TRP A 31 14.79 1.39 5.96
N LEU A 32 14.98 2.61 5.47
CA LEU A 32 14.95 3.80 6.33
C LEU A 32 13.57 4.01 6.97
N ILE A 33 12.48 3.90 6.20
CA ILE A 33 11.13 4.09 6.74
C ILE A 33 10.75 2.97 7.71
N THR A 34 11.05 1.71 7.41
CA THR A 34 10.76 0.60 8.33
C THR A 34 11.53 0.72 9.63
N LEU A 35 12.77 1.23 9.59
CA LEU A 35 13.57 1.53 10.78
C LEU A 35 13.00 2.70 11.60
N LEU A 36 12.54 3.78 10.93
CA LEU A 36 11.89 4.91 11.60
C LEU A 36 10.55 4.51 12.25
N LEU A 37 9.79 3.62 11.60
CA LEU A 37 8.59 3.05 12.19
C LEU A 37 8.93 2.21 13.42
N ALA A 38 9.97 1.38 13.34
CA ALA A 38 10.44 0.60 14.48
C ALA A 38 10.81 1.49 15.68
N SER A 39 11.59 2.56 15.44
CA SER A 39 12.00 3.47 16.51
C SER A 39 10.83 4.25 17.13
N SER A 40 9.82 4.60 16.33
CA SER A 40 8.59 5.23 16.84
C SER A 40 7.73 4.29 17.69
N TYR A 41 7.79 2.98 17.42
CA TYR A 41 7.03 1.96 18.12
C TYR A 41 7.75 1.49 19.40
N PHE A 42 9.08 1.30 19.34
CA PHE A 42 9.91 0.89 20.48
C PHE A 42 10.59 2.11 21.13
N GLN A 43 9.80 2.93 21.84
CA GLN A 43 10.29 4.19 22.45
C GLN A 43 11.10 3.98 23.74
N GLU A 44 10.89 2.86 24.45
CA GLU A 44 11.57 2.58 25.72
C GLU A 44 12.73 1.59 25.51
N LYS A 45 13.95 1.99 25.93
CA LYS A 45 15.21 1.22 25.87
C LYS A 45 15.33 0.33 24.62
N PRO A 46 15.76 0.89 23.47
CA PRO A 46 15.76 0.15 22.21
C PRO A 46 16.70 -1.07 22.30
N GLN A 47 16.10 -2.24 22.44
CA GLN A 47 16.80 -3.51 22.26
C GLN A 47 16.99 -3.73 20.76
N PRO A 48 18.16 -4.24 20.32
CA PRO A 48 18.41 -4.41 18.89
C PRO A 48 17.49 -5.46 18.25
N TRP A 49 17.18 -6.53 18.98
CA TRP A 49 16.42 -7.67 18.44
C TRP A 49 14.99 -7.31 18.01
N PRO A 50 14.15 -6.64 18.83
CA PRO A 50 12.82 -6.20 18.39
C PRO A 50 12.81 -5.33 17.13
N ILE A 51 13.83 -4.48 16.97
CA ILE A 51 13.96 -3.61 15.78
C ILE A 51 14.28 -4.45 14.55
N VAL A 52 15.24 -5.38 14.67
CA VAL A 52 15.61 -6.29 13.57
C VAL A 52 14.43 -7.16 13.16
N THR A 53 13.75 -7.80 14.13
CA THR A 53 12.57 -8.63 13.83
C THR A 53 11.45 -7.79 13.23
N TRP A 54 11.28 -6.53 13.64
CA TRP A 54 10.26 -5.63 13.10
C TRP A 54 10.52 -5.31 11.63
N VAL A 55 11.76 -4.92 11.30
CA VAL A 55 12.15 -4.63 9.90
C VAL A 55 11.94 -5.86 9.02
N LEU A 56 12.31 -7.05 9.50
CA LEU A 56 12.09 -8.32 8.80
C LEU A 56 10.60 -8.64 8.64
N ALA A 57 9.79 -8.40 9.67
CA ALA A 57 8.35 -8.62 9.63
C ALA A 57 7.65 -7.66 8.67
N CYS A 58 8.01 -6.36 8.69
CA CYS A 58 7.52 -5.37 7.72
C CYS A 58 7.89 -5.76 6.29
N PHE A 59 9.15 -6.13 6.05
CA PHE A 59 9.61 -6.58 4.74
C PHE A 59 8.82 -7.79 4.25
N GLY A 60 8.73 -8.85 5.06
CA GLY A 60 8.01 -10.07 4.71
C GLY A 60 6.52 -9.82 4.47
N SER A 61 5.87 -9.04 5.33
CA SER A 61 4.44 -8.74 5.22
C SER A 61 4.11 -7.87 4.00
N ILE A 62 4.88 -6.81 3.74
CA ILE A 62 4.66 -5.94 2.57
C ILE A 62 4.97 -6.71 1.28
N LEU A 63 6.04 -7.51 1.27
CA LEU A 63 6.34 -8.37 0.12
C LEU A 63 5.21 -9.36 -0.15
N LEU A 64 4.67 -10.00 0.88
CA LEU A 64 3.54 -10.94 0.76
C LEU A 64 2.28 -10.25 0.22
N HIS A 65 1.99 -9.03 0.70
CA HIS A 65 0.90 -8.21 0.19
C HIS A 65 1.00 -7.95 -1.32
N GLU A 66 2.17 -7.46 -1.77
CA GLU A 66 2.40 -7.20 -3.19
C GLU A 66 2.38 -8.48 -4.04
N LEU A 67 2.86 -9.59 -3.49
CA LEU A 67 2.74 -10.90 -4.12
C LEU A 67 1.27 -11.31 -4.29
N GLY A 68 0.41 -11.01 -3.33
CA GLY A 68 -1.04 -11.21 -3.45
C GLY A 68 -1.62 -10.53 -4.69
N HIS A 69 -1.30 -9.26 -4.91
CA HIS A 69 -1.70 -8.55 -6.13
C HIS A 69 -1.13 -9.18 -7.40
N VAL A 70 0.17 -9.50 -7.41
CA VAL A 70 0.83 -10.08 -8.58
C VAL A 70 0.27 -11.46 -8.92
N TRP A 71 0.02 -12.31 -7.93
CA TRP A 71 -0.54 -13.65 -8.14
C TRP A 71 -1.96 -13.56 -8.68
N MET A 72 -2.81 -12.71 -8.11
CA MET A 72 -4.18 -12.51 -8.61
C MET A 72 -4.18 -11.89 -10.02
N GLY A 73 -3.31 -10.92 -10.28
CA GLY A 73 -3.17 -10.32 -11.61
C GLY A 73 -2.71 -11.34 -12.65
N SER A 74 -1.70 -12.13 -12.31
CA SER A 74 -1.18 -13.21 -13.17
C SER A 74 -2.25 -14.27 -13.44
N PHE A 75 -3.09 -14.59 -12.46
CA PHE A 75 -4.24 -15.49 -12.62
C PHE A 75 -5.23 -14.98 -13.67
N PHE A 76 -5.46 -13.67 -13.74
CA PHE A 76 -6.28 -13.04 -14.79
C PHE A 76 -5.53 -12.75 -16.10
N GLY A 77 -4.30 -13.22 -16.24
CA GLY A 77 -3.50 -13.08 -17.46
C GLY A 77 -2.67 -11.79 -17.55
N ALA A 78 -2.53 -11.03 -16.47
CA ALA A 78 -1.63 -9.87 -16.45
C ALA A 78 -0.17 -10.32 -16.60
N ALA A 79 0.51 -9.82 -17.63
CA ALA A 79 1.90 -10.14 -17.93
C ALA A 79 2.86 -9.00 -17.60
N GLY A 80 4.13 -9.33 -17.36
CA GLY A 80 5.19 -8.36 -17.07
C GLY A 80 5.06 -7.70 -15.68
N CYS A 81 4.50 -8.43 -14.71
CA CYS A 81 4.35 -7.96 -13.34
C CYS A 81 5.71 -7.83 -12.65
N ARG A 82 5.92 -6.74 -11.91
CA ARG A 82 7.12 -6.51 -11.08
C ARG A 82 6.75 -5.83 -9.77
N ILE A 83 7.50 -6.11 -8.70
CA ILE A 83 7.28 -5.50 -7.39
C ILE A 83 8.36 -4.46 -7.13
N LEU A 84 7.94 -3.26 -6.73
CA LEU A 84 8.82 -2.20 -6.26
C LEU A 84 8.50 -1.90 -4.79
N LEU A 85 9.44 -2.17 -3.89
CA LEU A 85 9.35 -1.76 -2.49
C LEU A 85 10.05 -0.42 -2.28
N SER A 86 9.31 0.57 -1.80
CA SER A 86 9.75 1.95 -1.58
C SER A 86 9.37 2.42 -0.17
N GLY A 87 9.80 3.61 0.25
CA GLY A 87 9.43 4.10 1.58
C GLY A 87 7.92 4.39 1.77
N MET A 88 7.11 4.39 0.71
CA MET A 88 5.66 4.56 0.82
C MET A 88 4.90 3.22 0.81
N GLY A 89 5.62 2.09 0.91
CA GLY A 89 5.06 0.73 0.83
C GLY A 89 5.55 -0.02 -0.40
N GLY A 90 4.76 -0.96 -0.89
CA GLY A 90 5.02 -1.69 -2.12
C GLY A 90 4.22 -1.16 -3.30
N LEU A 91 4.63 -1.54 -4.51
CA LEU A 91 3.89 -1.31 -5.74
C LEU A 91 4.04 -2.51 -6.68
N ALA A 92 2.95 -3.24 -6.88
CA ALA A 92 2.80 -4.27 -7.90
C ALA A 92 2.52 -3.66 -9.29
N VAL A 93 3.58 -3.31 -10.01
CA VAL A 93 3.48 -2.75 -11.36
C VAL A 93 3.00 -3.83 -12.33
N GLY A 94 1.94 -3.51 -13.09
CA GLY A 94 1.41 -4.38 -14.14
C GLY A 94 0.33 -5.37 -13.68
N ALA A 95 0.20 -5.61 -12.36
CA ALA A 95 -0.76 -6.58 -11.82
C ALA A 95 -2.23 -6.27 -12.17
N THR A 96 -2.57 -5.00 -12.35
CA THR A 96 -3.93 -4.54 -12.66
C THR A 96 -4.22 -4.41 -14.15
N ARG A 97 -3.32 -4.86 -15.04
CA ARG A 97 -3.54 -4.92 -16.50
C ARG A 97 -4.50 -6.06 -16.87
N CYS A 98 -5.69 -6.00 -16.29
CA CYS A 98 -6.78 -6.97 -16.46
C CYS A 98 -7.89 -6.36 -17.33
N GLN A 99 -8.61 -7.21 -18.06
CA GLN A 99 -9.64 -6.81 -19.01
C GLN A 99 -10.85 -6.17 -18.32
N PHE A 100 -11.32 -6.76 -17.22
CA PHE A 100 -12.57 -6.35 -16.58
C PHE A 100 -12.36 -5.61 -15.25
N MET A 101 -13.29 -4.74 -14.90
CA MET A 101 -13.26 -3.95 -13.66
C MET A 101 -13.28 -4.86 -12.41
N TRP A 102 -14.13 -5.88 -12.38
CA TRP A 102 -14.20 -6.80 -11.24
C TRP A 102 -12.89 -7.56 -11.03
N GLN A 103 -12.14 -7.87 -12.09
CA GLN A 103 -10.82 -8.50 -11.98
C GLN A 103 -9.84 -7.56 -11.27
N ARG A 104 -9.81 -6.27 -11.65
CA ARG A 104 -8.96 -5.27 -11.00
C ARG A 104 -9.32 -5.09 -9.53
N VAL A 105 -10.61 -5.08 -9.19
CA VAL A 105 -11.08 -5.04 -7.80
C VAL A 105 -10.57 -6.25 -7.01
N LEU A 106 -10.67 -7.46 -7.57
CA LEU A 106 -10.13 -8.67 -6.92
C LEU A 106 -8.60 -8.63 -6.78
N VAL A 107 -7.89 -8.06 -7.76
CA VAL A 107 -6.44 -7.82 -7.64
C VAL A 107 -6.14 -6.94 -6.44
N TYR A 108 -6.81 -5.78 -6.29
CA TYR A 108 -6.62 -4.89 -5.15
C TYR A 108 -7.01 -5.53 -3.80
N LEU A 109 -8.00 -6.42 -3.78
CA LEU A 109 -8.36 -7.15 -2.55
C LEU A 109 -7.35 -8.25 -2.20
N ALA A 110 -6.64 -8.81 -3.19
CA ALA A 110 -5.77 -9.96 -2.97
C ALA A 110 -4.62 -9.69 -2.00
N GLY A 111 -4.02 -8.48 -2.04
CA GLY A 111 -2.95 -8.07 -1.12
C GLY A 111 -3.41 -8.04 0.34
N PRO A 112 -4.47 -7.28 0.67
CA PRO A 112 -5.03 -7.28 2.02
C PRO A 112 -5.50 -8.66 2.48
N CYS A 113 -6.17 -9.42 1.61
CA CYS A 113 -6.68 -10.75 1.95
C CYS A 113 -5.57 -11.75 2.28
N ILE A 114 -4.43 -11.74 1.57
CA ILE A 114 -3.35 -12.68 1.89
C ILE A 114 -2.65 -12.35 3.21
N GLN A 115 -2.55 -11.06 3.57
CA GLN A 115 -2.07 -10.65 4.89
C GLN A 115 -3.01 -11.14 5.99
N LEU A 116 -4.32 -10.89 5.85
CA LEU A 116 -5.31 -11.35 6.83
C LEU A 116 -5.34 -12.89 6.94
N LEU A 117 -5.16 -13.60 5.83
CA LEU A 117 -5.02 -15.06 5.83
C LEU A 117 -3.78 -15.50 6.61
N LEU A 118 -2.63 -14.85 6.41
CA LEU A 118 -1.42 -15.15 7.19
C LEU A 118 -1.63 -14.88 8.68
N ALA A 119 -2.25 -13.75 9.05
CA ALA A 119 -2.56 -13.44 10.44
C ALA A 119 -3.46 -14.51 11.08
N CYS A 120 -4.48 -14.97 10.35
CA CYS A 120 -5.36 -16.05 10.77
C CYS A 120 -4.58 -17.37 11.00
N ILE A 121 -3.71 -17.74 10.06
CA ILE A 121 -2.87 -18.93 10.19
C ILE A 121 -1.96 -18.83 11.43
N LEU A 122 -1.29 -17.69 11.63
CA LEU A 122 -0.41 -17.49 12.77
C LEU A 122 -1.15 -17.54 14.11
N PHE A 123 -2.37 -16.98 14.16
CA PHE A 123 -3.22 -17.01 15.36
C PHE A 123 -3.55 -18.44 15.80
N PHE A 124 -3.84 -19.34 14.86
CA PHE A 124 -4.14 -20.74 15.17
C PHE A 124 -2.90 -21.60 15.41
N LEU A 125 -1.76 -21.30 14.77
CA LEU A 125 -0.53 -22.06 14.94
C LEU A 125 0.24 -21.72 16.22
N PHE A 126 0.10 -20.49 16.73
CA PHE A 126 0.84 -20.00 17.89
C PHE A 126 -0.10 -19.44 18.96
N PRO A 127 -0.87 -20.31 19.67
CA PRO A 127 -1.64 -19.91 20.83
C PRO A 127 -0.73 -19.44 21.98
N GLU A 128 -1.34 -18.87 23.04
CA GLU A 128 -0.66 -18.04 24.06
C GLU A 128 0.59 -18.64 24.75
N GLU A 129 0.80 -19.95 24.66
CA GLU A 129 1.94 -20.67 25.26
C GLU A 129 3.30 -20.26 24.67
N GLY A 130 3.32 -19.54 23.54
CA GLY A 130 4.54 -19.06 22.90
C GLY A 130 5.38 -20.22 22.34
N THR A 131 6.49 -19.89 21.69
CA THR A 131 7.39 -20.89 21.11
C THR A 131 8.49 -21.34 22.08
N GLY A 132 8.53 -20.76 23.28
CA GLY A 132 9.63 -20.92 24.24
C GLY A 132 10.92 -20.16 23.86
N TRP A 133 10.90 -19.39 22.76
CA TRP A 133 12.04 -18.63 22.25
C TRP A 133 11.65 -17.17 22.10
N ILE A 134 12.21 -16.31 22.95
CA ILE A 134 11.82 -14.89 23.06
C ILE A 134 11.85 -14.14 21.71
N ILE A 135 12.85 -14.38 20.86
CA ILE A 135 12.97 -13.70 19.56
C ILE A 135 11.86 -14.14 18.61
N SER A 136 11.53 -15.43 18.58
CA SER A 136 10.46 -15.97 17.75
C SER A 136 9.10 -15.46 18.21
N ASP A 137 8.85 -15.40 19.52
CA ASP A 137 7.62 -14.85 20.09
C ASP A 137 7.41 -13.38 19.72
N ILE A 138 8.49 -12.58 19.80
CA ILE A 138 8.47 -11.17 19.39
C ILE A 138 8.14 -11.06 17.89
N PHE A 139 8.85 -11.83 17.05
CA PHE A 139 8.63 -11.80 15.59
C PHE A 139 7.22 -12.22 15.19
N ILE A 140 6.68 -13.28 15.79
CA ILE A 140 5.31 -13.77 15.51
C ILE A 140 4.28 -12.71 15.92
N ARG A 141 4.42 -12.10 17.11
CA ARG A 141 3.55 -11.00 17.56
C ARG A 141 3.58 -9.81 16.62
N GLN A 142 4.77 -9.40 16.18
CA GLN A 142 4.94 -8.31 15.20
C GLN A 142 4.32 -8.68 13.84
N MET A 143 4.57 -9.88 13.34
CA MET A 143 4.02 -10.37 12.08
C MET A 143 2.49 -10.40 12.14
N MET A 144 1.88 -10.89 13.23
CA MET A 144 0.43 -10.83 13.43
C MET A 144 -0.09 -9.39 13.43
N LEU A 145 0.53 -8.50 14.21
CA LEU A 145 0.11 -7.10 14.29
C LEU A 145 0.14 -6.42 12.91
N ILE A 146 1.25 -6.54 12.18
CA ILE A 146 1.43 -5.92 10.87
C ILE A 146 0.42 -6.50 9.87
N ASN A 147 0.24 -7.82 9.83
CA ASN A 147 -0.70 -8.48 8.92
C ASN A 147 -2.20 -8.31 9.30
N ILE A 148 -2.51 -7.57 10.37
CA ILE A 148 -3.88 -7.16 10.71
C ILE A 148 -4.05 -5.65 10.47
N VAL A 149 -3.14 -4.85 11.02
CA VAL A 149 -3.24 -3.38 10.98
C VAL A 149 -3.01 -2.86 9.56
N TRP A 150 -1.99 -3.36 8.87
CA TRP A 150 -1.64 -2.90 7.53
C TRP A 150 -2.71 -3.18 6.47
N PRO A 151 -3.34 -4.37 6.38
CA PRO A 151 -4.41 -4.59 5.42
C PRO A 151 -5.66 -3.77 5.73
N VAL A 152 -6.04 -3.59 7.00
CA VAL A 152 -7.16 -2.72 7.39
C VAL A 152 -6.90 -1.28 6.96
N PHE A 153 -5.68 -0.78 7.18
CA PHE A 153 -5.28 0.54 6.71
C PHE A 153 -5.33 0.64 5.18
N ASN A 154 -4.79 -0.35 4.45
CA ASN A 154 -4.81 -0.35 2.99
C ASN A 154 -6.21 -0.43 2.39
N LEU A 155 -7.19 -0.98 3.10
CA LEU A 155 -8.59 -1.01 2.68
C LEU A 155 -9.34 0.31 2.92
N LEU A 156 -8.71 1.32 3.53
CA LEU A 156 -9.31 2.65 3.61
C LEU A 156 -9.59 3.20 2.20
N PRO A 157 -10.76 3.84 1.96
CA PRO A 157 -11.14 4.40 0.67
C PRO A 157 -10.39 5.72 0.37
N ILE A 158 -9.06 5.68 0.45
CA ILE A 158 -8.15 6.80 0.26
C ILE A 158 -7.12 6.38 -0.78
N PHE A 159 -7.10 7.01 -1.95
CA PHE A 159 -6.03 6.78 -2.91
C PHE A 159 -4.69 7.33 -2.37
N PRO A 160 -3.54 6.64 -2.54
CA PRO A 160 -3.30 5.50 -3.44
C PRO A 160 -3.51 4.10 -2.82
N LEU A 161 -4.07 3.99 -1.61
CA LEU A 161 -4.32 2.70 -0.96
C LEU A 161 -5.28 1.83 -1.76
N ASP A 162 -5.24 0.51 -1.54
CA ASP A 162 -6.07 -0.47 -2.26
C ASP A 162 -7.56 -0.16 -2.17
N GLY A 163 -8.07 0.20 -1.00
CA GLY A 163 -9.47 0.60 -0.82
C GLY A 163 -9.84 1.82 -1.64
N GLY A 164 -8.92 2.79 -1.76
CA GLY A 164 -9.07 3.96 -2.61
C GLY A 164 -9.07 3.61 -4.10
N GLN A 165 -8.22 2.66 -4.51
CA GLN A 165 -8.18 2.14 -5.88
C GLN A 165 -9.45 1.36 -6.22
N ILE A 166 -9.94 0.52 -5.31
CA ILE A 166 -11.22 -0.20 -5.45
C ILE A 166 -12.37 0.80 -5.61
N THR A 167 -12.44 1.80 -4.72
CA THR A 167 -13.45 2.86 -4.76
C THR A 167 -13.42 3.58 -6.10
N ARG A 168 -12.21 3.90 -6.58
CA ARG A 168 -12.00 4.54 -7.88
C ARG A 168 -12.49 3.67 -9.05
N GLU A 169 -12.09 2.40 -9.10
CA GLU A 169 -12.47 1.48 -10.19
C GLU A 169 -13.98 1.27 -10.25
N ILE A 170 -14.63 1.12 -9.10
CA ILE A 170 -16.08 0.97 -8.99
C ILE A 170 -16.76 2.25 -9.50
N LEU A 171 -16.41 3.41 -8.94
CA LEU A 171 -17.03 4.68 -9.31
C LEU A 171 -16.81 5.03 -10.78
N HIS A 172 -15.60 4.83 -11.30
CA HIS A 172 -15.29 5.09 -12.71
C HIS A 172 -16.03 4.14 -13.64
N GLY A 173 -16.20 2.87 -13.26
CA GLY A 173 -16.94 1.90 -14.07
C GLY A 173 -18.45 2.18 -14.15
N TYR A 174 -19.07 2.69 -13.07
CA TYR A 174 -20.49 3.06 -13.08
C TYR A 174 -20.75 4.48 -13.58
N LEU A 175 -19.81 5.42 -13.37
CA LEU A 175 -19.94 6.82 -13.73
C LEU A 175 -18.69 7.30 -14.51
N PRO A 176 -18.55 6.98 -15.82
CA PRO A 176 -17.31 7.24 -16.56
C PRO A 176 -16.84 8.71 -16.56
N ARG A 177 -17.77 9.68 -16.48
CA ARG A 177 -17.45 11.13 -16.52
C ARG A 177 -17.23 11.77 -15.15
N LEU A 178 -17.77 11.18 -14.09
CA LEU A 178 -17.81 11.77 -12.74
C LEU A 178 -17.07 10.91 -11.70
N GLY A 179 -16.93 9.61 -11.94
CA GLY A 179 -16.40 8.65 -10.98
C GLY A 179 -14.97 8.95 -10.55
N GLU A 180 -14.11 9.41 -11.47
CA GLU A 180 -12.74 9.84 -11.11
C GLU A 180 -12.75 11.05 -10.17
N VAL A 181 -13.58 12.06 -10.48
CA VAL A 181 -13.70 13.29 -9.68
C VAL A 181 -14.28 12.98 -8.30
N ILE A 182 -15.37 12.20 -8.25
CA ILE A 182 -16.02 11.79 -7.00
C ILE A 182 -15.05 10.98 -6.16
N SER A 183 -14.34 10.01 -6.75
CA SER A 183 -13.32 9.19 -6.06
C SER A 183 -12.19 10.05 -5.47
N ALA A 184 -11.73 11.07 -6.21
CA ALA A 184 -10.65 11.92 -5.74
C ALA A 184 -11.11 12.83 -4.60
N TRP A 185 -12.31 13.43 -4.69
CA TRP A 185 -12.89 14.22 -3.60
C TRP A 185 -13.20 13.37 -2.36
N SER A 186 -13.77 12.18 -2.52
CA SER A 186 -14.05 11.29 -1.39
C SER A 186 -12.75 10.88 -0.71
N SER A 187 -11.72 10.50 -1.48
CA SER A 187 -10.40 10.16 -0.95
C SER A 187 -9.77 11.34 -0.19
N LEU A 188 -9.89 12.56 -0.70
CA LEU A 188 -9.38 13.76 -0.05
C LEU A 188 -10.07 14.02 1.30
N ILE A 189 -11.41 14.03 1.31
CA ILE A 189 -12.20 14.30 2.51
C ILE A 189 -11.89 13.26 3.59
N ILE A 190 -11.83 11.99 3.20
CA ILE A 190 -11.54 10.89 4.12
C ILE A 190 -10.09 10.97 4.61
N ALA A 191 -9.11 11.26 3.74
CA ALA A 191 -7.72 11.43 4.15
C ALA A 191 -7.54 12.55 5.17
N VAL A 192 -8.18 13.71 4.95
CA VAL A 192 -8.13 14.84 5.89
C VAL A 192 -8.82 14.50 7.20
N GLY A 193 -10.04 13.94 7.15
CA GLY A 193 -10.80 13.59 8.34
C GLY A 193 -10.09 12.54 9.20
N VAL A 194 -9.67 11.43 8.60
CA VAL A 194 -8.91 10.37 9.30
C VAL A 194 -7.56 10.90 9.79
N GLY A 195 -6.87 11.71 8.98
CA GLY A 195 -5.60 12.33 9.38
C GLY A 195 -5.73 13.20 10.63
N ILE A 196 -6.79 14.01 10.74
CA ILE A 196 -7.08 14.82 11.93
C ILE A 196 -7.36 13.91 13.14
N LEU A 197 -8.20 12.89 12.99
CA LEU A 197 -8.54 11.97 14.08
C LEU A 197 -7.30 11.22 14.59
N VAL A 198 -6.50 10.67 13.69
CA VAL A 198 -5.26 9.96 14.02
C VAL A 198 -4.26 10.89 14.69
N PHE A 199 -4.11 12.13 14.19
CA PHE A 199 -3.24 13.11 14.81
C PHE A 199 -3.73 13.49 16.21
N GLN A 200 -5.03 13.67 16.41
CA GLN A 200 -5.58 13.99 17.73
C GLN A 200 -5.34 12.88 18.74
N ALA A 201 -5.49 11.61 18.32
CA ALA A 201 -5.29 10.44 19.17
C ALA A 201 -3.82 10.14 19.49
N THR A 202 -2.93 10.28 18.49
CA THR A 202 -1.53 9.83 18.61
C THR A 202 -0.53 10.96 18.81
N LYS A 203 -0.89 12.20 18.47
CA LYS A 203 0.00 13.36 18.37
C LYS A 203 1.23 13.11 17.47
N SER A 204 1.17 12.08 16.63
CA SER A 204 2.28 11.67 15.76
C SER A 204 2.37 12.58 14.54
N ILE A 205 3.48 13.33 14.46
CA ILE A 205 3.79 14.15 13.29
C ILE A 205 3.94 13.29 12.03
N TYR A 206 4.44 12.06 12.16
CA TYR A 206 4.60 11.14 11.04
C TYR A 206 3.25 10.79 10.41
N ASN A 207 2.26 10.42 11.22
CA ASN A 207 0.92 10.11 10.73
C ASN A 207 0.28 11.34 10.06
N ALA A 208 0.45 12.53 10.65
CA ALA A 208 -0.06 13.77 10.05
C ALA A 208 0.57 14.04 8.67
N LEU A 209 1.89 13.84 8.52
CA LEU A 209 2.58 13.99 7.24
C LEU A 209 2.12 12.95 6.22
N LEU A 210 1.95 11.68 6.62
CA LEU A 210 1.47 10.62 5.74
C LEU A 210 0.07 10.94 5.17
N PHE A 211 -0.89 11.29 6.03
CA PHE A 211 -2.22 11.70 5.58
C PHE A 211 -2.21 13.01 4.79
N GLY A 212 -1.30 13.93 5.12
CA GLY A 212 -1.05 15.13 4.32
C GLY A 212 -0.61 14.82 2.89
N ILE A 213 0.30 13.85 2.71
CA ILE A 213 0.72 13.38 1.38
C ILE A 213 -0.45 12.76 0.62
N PHE A 214 -1.30 11.97 1.29
CA PHE A 214 -2.51 11.41 0.66
C PHE A 214 -3.50 12.51 0.25
N ALA A 215 -3.70 13.53 1.08
CA ALA A 215 -4.54 14.67 0.76
C ALA A 215 -4.01 15.43 -0.47
N VAL A 216 -2.71 15.77 -0.48
CA VAL A 216 -2.06 16.44 -1.62
C VAL A 216 -2.15 15.61 -2.90
N THR A 217 -1.94 14.29 -2.81
CA THR A 217 -2.06 13.37 -3.95
C THR A 217 -3.47 13.41 -4.56
N ASN A 218 -4.51 13.46 -3.73
CA ASN A 218 -5.88 13.53 -4.21
C ASN A 218 -6.28 14.92 -4.71
N LEU A 219 -5.74 16.00 -4.12
CA LEU A 219 -5.86 17.35 -4.68
C LEU A 219 -5.29 17.44 -6.09
N GLN A 220 -4.11 16.86 -6.32
CA GLN A 220 -3.49 16.81 -7.64
C GLN A 220 -4.34 16.02 -8.64
N ARG A 221 -4.97 14.91 -8.22
CA ARG A 221 -5.92 14.15 -9.06
C ARG A 221 -7.09 15.02 -9.51
N ILE A 222 -7.70 15.78 -8.59
CA ILE A 222 -8.81 16.70 -8.89
C ILE A 222 -8.37 17.75 -9.92
N GLN A 223 -7.22 18.39 -9.71
CA GLN A 223 -6.69 19.41 -10.62
C GLN A 223 -6.49 18.87 -12.04
N ASN A 224 -5.90 17.68 -12.17
CA ASN A 224 -5.65 17.06 -13.47
C ASN A 224 -6.96 16.73 -14.21
N THR A 225 -8.00 16.26 -13.51
CA THR A 225 -9.31 16.00 -14.14
C THR A 225 -10.02 17.27 -14.61
N SER A 226 -9.81 18.41 -13.95
CA SER A 226 -10.40 19.69 -14.37
C SER A 226 -9.74 20.25 -15.62
N HIS A 227 -8.42 20.06 -15.75
CA HIS A 227 -7.66 20.50 -16.93
C HIS A 227 -8.06 19.75 -18.21
N GLU A 228 -8.30 18.44 -18.14
CA GLU A 228 -8.74 17.65 -19.31
C GLU A 228 -10.12 18.08 -19.83
N LYS A 229 -11.04 18.49 -18.95
CA LYS A 229 -12.36 18.99 -19.34
C LYS A 229 -12.31 20.36 -20.03
N GLY A 230 -11.32 21.20 -19.71
CA GLY A 230 -11.16 22.53 -20.30
C GLY A 230 -10.69 22.54 -21.76
N TYR A 231 -10.02 21.49 -22.23
CA TYR A 231 -9.53 21.38 -23.61
C TYR A 231 -10.51 20.64 -24.56
N GLY A 232 -11.42 19.83 -24.03
CA GLY A 232 -12.34 19.01 -24.82
C GLY A 232 -13.64 19.69 -25.26
N ASP A 233 -13.93 20.89 -24.77
CA ASP A 233 -15.23 21.57 -24.97
C ASP A 233 -15.21 22.67 -26.05
N SER A 234 -14.06 22.89 -26.71
CA SER A 234 -13.91 23.91 -27.78
C SER A 234 -14.10 23.37 -29.20
N SER A 235 -14.26 22.06 -29.40
CA SER A 235 -14.32 21.44 -30.74
C SER A 235 -15.73 21.16 -31.28
N TRP A 236 -16.80 21.53 -30.55
CA TRP A 236 -18.20 21.28 -30.95
C TRP A 236 -19.02 22.56 -31.19
N ARG A 237 -18.36 23.66 -31.58
CA ARG A 237 -19.02 24.90 -32.00
C ARG A 237 -18.70 25.24 -33.45
N HIS A 238 -19.17 24.43 -34.40
CA HIS A 238 -19.33 24.81 -35.80
C HIS A 238 -20.54 24.11 -36.41
#